data_AF-A0A6G6X1M1-F1
#
_entry.id   AF-A0A6G6X1M1-F1
#
_cell.length_a   1.000
_cell.length_b   1.000
_cell.length_c   1.000
_cell.angle_alpha   90.00
_cell.angle_beta   90.00
_cell.angle_gamma   90.00
#
_symmetry.space_group_name_H-M   'P 1'
#
loop_
_entity.id
_entity.type
_entity.pdbx_description
1 polymer ?
#
loop_
_entity_poly.entity_id
_entity_poly.type
_entity_poly.pdbx_seq_one_letter_code
_entity_poly.pdbx_strand_id
1 'polypeptide(L)'
;MRTISLAVLGLLATTGFALAADPSGTWRLDNGKVTVKVRQCGAEVCANIVGLKEPTYKDGKPKIDKYNKNPALRDRPLMGLAVLSNMKPTGDNTWAGNIYNADDGRTYSATMTLNGNTMKLKGCVAGIFCKTNTFRKLN
;
A
#
# COMPACT_ATOMS: atom_id res chain seq x y z
N MET A 1 42.40 31.25 -47.85
CA MET A 1 42.46 30.44 -46.61
C MET A 1 41.04 29.97 -46.32
N ARG A 2 40.81 28.65 -46.30
CA ARG A 2 39.48 28.03 -46.13
C ARG A 2 39.27 27.73 -44.65
N THR A 3 38.35 28.43 -43.99
CA THR A 3 37.88 28.09 -42.65
C THR A 3 36.52 27.44 -42.76
N ILE A 4 36.47 26.12 -42.55
CA ILE A 4 35.23 25.34 -42.45
C ILE A 4 34.87 25.31 -40.97
N SER A 5 33.83 26.05 -40.58
CA SER A 5 33.28 26.00 -39.22
C SER A 5 32.20 24.91 -39.17
N LEU A 6 32.53 23.75 -38.57
CA LEU A 6 31.54 22.77 -38.13
C LEU A 6 30.89 23.29 -36.84
N ALA A 7 29.63 23.70 -36.90
CA ALA A 7 28.82 23.92 -35.71
C ALA A 7 28.23 22.57 -35.27
N VAL A 8 28.75 22.03 -34.16
CA VAL A 8 28.22 20.82 -33.52
C VAL A 8 26.91 21.18 -32.82
N LEU A 9 25.80 20.66 -33.35
CA LEU A 9 24.47 20.80 -32.77
C LEU A 9 24.36 19.86 -31.56
N GLY A 10 24.54 20.39 -30.35
CA GLY A 10 24.42 19.65 -29.10
C GLY A 10 22.98 19.25 -28.82
N LEU A 11 22.69 17.95 -28.92
CA LEU A 11 21.41 17.35 -28.56
C LEU A 11 21.28 17.32 -27.02
N LEU A 12 20.52 18.24 -26.43
CA LEU A 12 20.17 18.17 -25.01
C LEU A 12 19.22 16.99 -24.79
N ALA A 13 19.73 15.88 -24.25
CA ALA A 13 18.92 14.79 -23.75
C ALA A 13 18.23 15.23 -22.45
N THR A 14 16.95 15.61 -22.52
CA THR A 14 16.13 15.80 -21.32
C THR A 14 15.82 14.42 -20.74
N THR A 15 16.54 14.02 -19.69
CA THR A 15 16.14 12.86 -18.88
C THR A 15 14.85 13.21 -18.16
N GLY A 16 13.73 12.75 -18.70
CA GLY A 16 12.45 12.80 -18.02
C GLY A 16 12.51 11.93 -16.77
N PHE A 17 12.53 12.55 -15.59
CA PHE A 17 12.30 11.81 -14.35
C PHE A 17 10.86 11.32 -14.38
N ALA A 18 10.66 10.01 -14.59
CA ALA A 18 9.37 9.40 -14.34
C ALA A 18 9.05 9.60 -12.85
N LEU A 19 8.11 10.49 -12.55
CA LEU A 19 7.60 10.63 -11.20
C LEU A 19 6.84 9.33 -10.89
N ALA A 20 7.45 8.46 -10.07
CA ALA A 20 6.74 7.34 -9.49
C ALA A 20 5.47 7.86 -8.80
N ALA A 21 4.31 7.25 -9.08
CA ALA A 21 3.08 7.74 -8.49
C ALA A 21 3.14 7.63 -6.96
N ASP A 22 2.69 8.67 -6.27
CA ASP A 22 2.58 8.65 -4.80
C ASP A 22 1.32 7.86 -4.38
N PRO A 23 1.48 6.71 -3.71
CA PRO A 23 0.34 5.91 -3.26
C PRO A 23 -0.35 6.52 -2.03
N SER A 24 0.20 7.60 -1.46
CA SER A 24 -0.35 8.25 -0.27
C SER A 24 -1.79 8.71 -0.51
N GLY A 25 -2.63 8.48 0.50
CA GLY A 25 -4.05 8.75 0.40
C GLY A 25 -4.88 7.91 1.35
N THR A 26 -6.17 8.22 1.41
CA THR A 26 -7.14 7.39 2.11
C THR A 26 -7.82 6.49 1.10
N TRP A 27 -7.85 5.19 1.37
CA TRP A 27 -8.27 4.16 0.43
C TRP A 27 -9.33 3.28 1.08
N ARG A 28 -10.48 3.12 0.45
CA ARG A 28 -11.56 2.28 0.94
C ARG A 28 -11.62 0.99 0.13
N LEU A 29 -11.67 -0.14 0.81
CA LEU A 29 -11.93 -1.43 0.19
C LEU A 29 -13.26 -1.33 -0.56
N ASP A 30 -13.32 -1.82 -1.79
CA ASP A 30 -14.48 -1.76 -2.68
C ASP A 30 -15.78 -2.27 -2.04
N ASN A 31 -15.74 -3.26 -1.16
CA ASN A 31 -16.92 -3.71 -0.39
C ASN A 31 -17.28 -2.82 0.84
N GLY A 32 -16.54 -1.75 1.07
CA GLY A 32 -16.74 -0.76 2.14
C GLY A 32 -16.32 -1.21 3.55
N LYS A 33 -15.87 -2.46 3.75
CA LYS A 33 -15.63 -3.00 5.10
C LYS A 33 -14.49 -2.30 5.85
N VAL A 34 -13.45 -1.89 5.13
CA VAL A 34 -12.22 -1.33 5.69
C VAL A 34 -11.80 -0.10 4.89
N THR A 35 -11.34 0.93 5.59
CA THR A 35 -10.65 2.10 5.01
C THR A 35 -9.27 2.19 5.63
N VAL A 36 -8.24 2.35 4.80
CA VAL A 36 -6.84 2.49 5.22
C VAL A 36 -6.29 3.84 4.82
N LYS A 37 -5.36 4.37 5.62
CA LYS A 37 -4.53 5.52 5.25
C LYS A 37 -3.17 5.02 4.84
N VAL A 38 -2.85 5.18 3.57
CA VAL A 38 -1.53 4.88 3.00
C VAL A 38 -0.66 6.13 3.12
N ARG A 39 0.59 5.96 3.53
CA ARG A 39 1.57 7.04 3.70
C ARG A 39 3.00 6.55 3.50
N GLN A 40 3.91 7.48 3.26
CA GLN A 40 5.34 7.23 3.35
C GLN A 40 5.78 7.02 4.82
N CYS A 41 6.73 6.11 5.00
CA CYS A 41 7.36 5.70 6.25
C CYS A 41 8.87 5.60 6.05
N GLY A 42 9.54 6.74 5.89
CA GLY A 42 10.93 6.75 5.43
C GLY A 42 11.01 6.37 3.95
N ALA A 43 11.79 5.34 3.62
CA ALA A 43 11.94 4.85 2.24
C ALA A 43 10.88 3.83 1.81
N GLU A 44 9.93 3.51 2.69
CA GLU A 44 8.90 2.50 2.47
C GLU A 44 7.49 3.12 2.54
N VAL A 45 6.51 2.38 2.07
CA VAL A 45 5.09 2.72 2.23
C VAL A 45 4.50 1.88 3.37
N CYS A 46 3.69 2.50 4.23
CA CYS A 46 2.86 1.78 5.19
C CYS A 46 1.39 2.15 5.04
N ALA A 47 0.54 1.36 5.68
CA ALA A 47 -0.86 1.69 5.84
C ALA A 47 -1.40 1.28 7.20
N ASN A 48 -2.30 2.11 7.73
CA ASN A 48 -3.03 1.86 8.96
C ASN A 48 -4.54 1.86 8.68
N ILE A 49 -5.31 1.07 9.45
CA ILE A 49 -6.78 1.13 9.40
C ILE A 49 -7.24 2.46 9.99
N VAL A 50 -8.02 3.21 9.21
CA VAL A 50 -8.63 4.49 9.65
C VAL A 50 -10.16 4.48 9.58
N GLY A 51 -10.75 3.37 9.17
CA GLY A 51 -12.20 3.18 9.22
C GLY A 51 -12.58 1.71 9.09
N LEU A 52 -13.61 1.32 9.81
CA LEU A 52 -14.27 0.02 9.72
C LEU A 52 -15.76 0.26 9.55
N LYS A 53 -16.43 -0.51 8.70
CA LYS A 53 -17.90 -0.45 8.58
C LYS A 53 -18.59 -0.73 9.91
N GLU A 54 -18.00 -1.62 10.70
CA GLU A 54 -18.44 -1.99 12.04
C GLU A 54 -17.23 -1.92 12.98
N PRO A 55 -16.95 -0.77 13.61
CA PRO A 55 -15.77 -0.57 14.44
C PRO A 55 -15.88 -1.20 15.83
N THR A 56 -17.09 -1.55 16.26
CA THR A 56 -17.39 -2.14 17.58
C THR A 56 -18.06 -3.50 17.45
N TYR A 57 -18.03 -4.28 18.51
CA TYR A 57 -18.90 -5.43 18.72
C TYR A 57 -20.33 -4.98 19.11
N LYS A 58 -21.26 -5.93 19.23
CA LYS A 58 -22.65 -5.66 19.63
C LYS A 58 -22.79 -5.05 21.02
N ASP A 59 -21.83 -5.31 21.91
CA ASP A 59 -21.79 -4.77 23.27
C ASP A 59 -21.15 -3.37 23.35
N GLY A 60 -20.84 -2.76 22.19
CA GLY A 60 -20.24 -1.42 22.10
C GLY A 60 -18.73 -1.38 22.29
N LYS A 61 -18.07 -2.50 22.63
CA LYS A 61 -16.60 -2.52 22.77
C LYS A 61 -15.92 -2.42 21.40
N PRO A 62 -14.76 -1.75 21.28
CA PRO A 62 -14.00 -1.71 20.03
C PRO A 62 -13.62 -3.10 19.54
N LYS A 63 -13.59 -3.31 18.22
CA LYS A 63 -13.00 -4.53 17.66
C LYS A 63 -11.49 -4.53 17.91
N ILE A 64 -10.99 -5.68 18.37
CA ILE A 64 -9.59 -5.91 18.71
C ILE A 64 -8.96 -6.98 17.82
N ASP A 65 -7.63 -7.06 17.84
CA ASP A 65 -6.82 -8.03 17.10
C ASP A 65 -6.84 -9.45 17.70
N LYS A 66 -8.06 -9.96 17.95
CA LYS A 66 -8.34 -11.16 18.73
C LYS A 66 -7.57 -12.42 18.25
N TYR A 67 -7.27 -12.52 16.96
CA TYR A 67 -6.67 -13.71 16.35
C TYR A 67 -5.14 -13.65 16.24
N ASN A 68 -4.51 -12.59 16.73
CA ASN A 68 -3.06 -12.44 16.69
C ASN A 68 -2.34 -13.67 17.29
N LYS A 69 -1.29 -14.15 16.61
CA LYS A 69 -0.50 -15.29 17.09
C LYS A 69 0.27 -14.99 18.36
N ASN A 70 0.66 -13.74 18.58
CA ASN A 70 1.20 -13.28 19.85
C ASN A 70 0.05 -12.87 20.80
N PRO A 71 -0.17 -13.57 21.92
CA PRO A 71 -1.22 -13.24 22.88
C PRO A 71 -1.15 -11.80 23.42
N ALA A 72 0.06 -11.25 23.59
CA ALA A 72 0.26 -9.90 24.12
C ALA A 72 -0.25 -8.79 23.18
N LEU A 73 -0.53 -9.12 21.92
CA LEU A 73 -1.04 -8.18 20.92
C LEU A 73 -2.55 -8.28 20.71
N ARG A 74 -3.25 -9.24 21.34
CA ARG A 74 -4.65 -9.56 21.00
C ARG A 74 -5.66 -8.48 21.43
N ASP A 75 -5.31 -7.70 22.45
CA ASP A 75 -6.19 -6.69 23.03
C ASP A 75 -6.06 -5.31 22.36
N ARG A 76 -5.14 -5.16 21.40
CA ARG A 76 -4.98 -3.90 20.68
C ARG A 76 -6.18 -3.64 19.75
N PRO A 77 -6.67 -2.40 19.64
CA PRO A 77 -7.75 -2.06 18.71
C PRO A 77 -7.38 -2.32 17.25
N LEU A 78 -8.37 -2.69 16.43
CA LEU A 78 -8.21 -2.75 14.97
C LEU A 78 -8.14 -1.36 14.35
N MET A 79 -8.83 -0.38 14.91
CA MET A 79 -8.68 1.02 14.50
C MET A 79 -7.25 1.49 14.80
N GLY A 80 -6.57 2.06 13.81
CA GLY A 80 -5.16 2.47 13.89
C GLY A 80 -4.16 1.34 13.62
N LEU A 81 -4.60 0.09 13.53
CA LEU A 81 -3.72 -1.06 13.32
C LEU A 81 -2.92 -0.92 12.02
N ALA A 82 -1.60 -1.10 12.11
CA ALA A 82 -0.73 -1.18 10.95
C ALA A 82 -0.96 -2.49 10.20
N VAL A 83 -1.30 -2.40 8.91
CA VAL A 83 -1.64 -3.55 8.07
C VAL A 83 -0.72 -3.73 6.87
N LEU A 84 -0.01 -2.69 6.44
CA LEU A 84 1.06 -2.80 5.44
C LEU A 84 2.39 -2.39 6.05
N SER A 85 3.43 -3.18 5.76
CA SER A 85 4.79 -2.97 6.24
C SER A 85 5.82 -3.44 5.21
N ASN A 86 7.01 -2.83 5.19
CA ASN A 86 8.10 -3.16 4.27
C ASN A 86 7.69 -3.06 2.79
N MET A 87 6.73 -2.19 2.45
CA MET A 87 6.31 -2.00 1.05
C MET A 87 7.31 -1.10 0.33
N LYS A 88 8.14 -1.72 -0.50
CA LYS A 88 9.19 -1.05 -1.28
C LYS A 88 8.80 -0.97 -2.75
N PRO A 89 9.16 0.12 -3.45
CA PRO A 89 8.90 0.22 -4.88
C PRO A 89 9.68 -0.87 -5.63
N THR A 90 9.02 -1.54 -6.58
CA THR A 90 9.62 -2.59 -7.42
C THR A 90 9.51 -2.30 -8.92
N GLY A 91 8.95 -1.14 -9.28
CA GLY A 91 8.70 -0.71 -10.65
C GLY A 91 7.60 0.33 -10.69
N ASP A 92 7.17 0.69 -11.89
CA ASP A 92 6.14 1.72 -12.07
C ASP A 92 4.86 1.35 -11.33
N ASN A 93 4.45 2.26 -10.45
CA ASN A 93 3.21 2.17 -9.69
C ASN A 93 3.04 0.83 -8.95
N THR A 94 4.14 0.16 -8.60
CA THR A 94 4.13 -1.17 -7.99
C THR A 94 5.08 -1.24 -6.81
N TRP A 95 4.58 -1.84 -5.72
CA TRP A 95 5.33 -2.07 -4.50
C TRP A 95 5.19 -3.52 -4.03
N ALA A 96 6.24 -4.05 -3.40
CA ALA A 96 6.23 -5.36 -2.76
C ALA A 96 6.61 -5.24 -1.29
N GLY A 97 5.98 -6.04 -0.44
CA GLY A 97 6.20 -6.03 1.00
C GLY A 97 5.29 -7.03 1.69
N ASN A 98 4.69 -6.64 2.81
CA ASN A 98 3.88 -7.52 3.63
C ASN A 98 2.53 -6.90 4.00
N ILE A 99 1.52 -7.77 4.11
CA ILE A 99 0.19 -7.43 4.64
C ILE A 99 -0.14 -8.27 5.87
N TYR A 100 -0.55 -7.62 6.96
CA TYR A 100 -1.11 -8.29 8.13
C TYR A 100 -2.63 -8.45 7.99
N ASN A 101 -3.14 -9.67 8.20
CA ASN A 101 -4.57 -9.96 8.22
C ASN A 101 -5.04 -10.25 9.65
N ALA A 102 -5.81 -9.32 10.24
CA ALA A 102 -6.35 -9.49 11.58
C ALA A 102 -7.41 -10.61 11.67
N ASP A 103 -8.04 -11.00 10.56
CA ASP A 103 -9.08 -12.05 10.56
C ASP A 103 -8.50 -13.45 10.84
N ASP A 104 -7.21 -13.67 10.57
CA ASP A 104 -6.51 -14.94 10.83
C ASP A 104 -5.23 -14.79 11.68
N GLY A 105 -4.83 -13.55 11.95
CA GLY A 105 -3.68 -13.17 12.74
C GLY A 105 -2.32 -13.40 12.06
N ARG A 106 -2.28 -13.58 10.73
CA ARG A 106 -1.06 -13.91 9.97
C ARG A 106 -0.61 -12.73 9.09
N THR A 107 0.67 -12.78 8.74
CA THR A 107 1.28 -11.86 7.77
C THR A 107 1.57 -12.60 6.47
N TYR A 108 1.27 -11.97 5.35
CA TYR A 108 1.45 -12.52 4.01
C TYR A 108 2.36 -11.63 3.17
N SER A 109 3.05 -12.22 2.20
CA SER A 109 3.70 -11.43 1.16
C SER A 109 2.65 -10.71 0.34
N ALA A 110 2.92 -9.47 -0.01
CA ALA A 110 1.97 -8.59 -0.66
C ALA A 110 2.59 -7.85 -1.85
N THR A 111 1.79 -7.67 -2.90
CA THR A 111 2.07 -6.76 -4.00
C THR A 111 0.95 -5.73 -4.08
N MET A 112 1.32 -4.46 -4.13
CA MET A 112 0.42 -3.34 -4.30
C MET A 112 0.66 -2.72 -5.68
N THR A 113 -0.41 -2.51 -6.45
CA THR A 113 -0.34 -1.85 -7.76
C THR A 113 -1.34 -0.71 -7.83
N LEU A 114 -0.92 0.44 -8.33
CA LEU A 114 -1.72 1.64 -8.46
C LEU A 114 -2.09 1.92 -9.92
N ASN A 115 -3.37 2.25 -10.14
CA ASN A 115 -3.89 2.73 -11.42
C ASN A 115 -4.91 3.84 -11.15
N GLY A 116 -4.47 5.10 -11.27
CA GLY A 116 -5.26 6.28 -10.92
C GLY A 116 -5.82 6.18 -9.49
N ASN A 117 -7.14 6.26 -9.36
CA ASN A 117 -7.85 6.15 -8.08
C ASN A 117 -8.16 4.71 -7.66
N THR A 118 -7.44 3.73 -8.21
CA THR A 118 -7.61 2.30 -7.92
C THR A 118 -6.31 1.70 -7.42
N MET A 119 -6.34 1.09 -6.24
CA MET A 119 -5.22 0.35 -5.69
C MET A 119 -5.60 -1.13 -5.61
N LYS A 120 -4.84 -2.01 -6.26
CA LYS A 120 -4.98 -3.46 -6.09
C LYS A 120 -3.93 -3.94 -5.09
N LEU A 121 -4.38 -4.69 -4.09
CA LEU A 121 -3.52 -5.29 -3.07
C LEU A 121 -3.69 -6.80 -3.11
N LYS A 122 -2.66 -7.49 -3.59
CA LYS A 122 -2.61 -8.95 -3.71
C LYS A 122 -1.78 -9.52 -2.58
N GLY A 123 -2.38 -10.33 -1.71
CA GLY A 123 -1.68 -11.08 -0.66
C GLY A 123 -1.59 -12.56 -1.03
N CYS A 124 -0.44 -13.20 -0.79
CA CYS A 124 -0.22 -14.62 -1.13
C CYS A 124 0.32 -15.43 0.04
N VAL A 125 -0.16 -16.67 0.19
CA VAL A 125 0.45 -17.68 1.06
C VAL A 125 1.52 -18.43 0.27
N ALA A 126 2.78 -18.30 0.69
CA ALA A 126 3.93 -18.95 0.04
C ALA A 126 4.01 -18.73 -1.49
N GLY A 127 3.45 -17.62 -2.00
CA GLY A 127 3.41 -17.29 -3.44
C GLY A 127 2.41 -18.08 -4.28
N ILE A 128 1.71 -19.07 -3.72
CA ILE A 128 0.85 -19.98 -4.48
C ILE A 128 -0.63 -19.59 -4.34
N PHE A 129 -1.11 -19.44 -3.10
CA PHE A 129 -2.52 -19.14 -2.84
C PHE A 129 -2.71 -17.64 -2.61
N CYS A 130 -3.16 -16.95 -3.64
CA CYS A 130 -3.28 -15.49 -3.62
C CYS A 130 -4.74 -15.01 -3.60
N LYS A 131 -4.98 -13.91 -2.89
CA LYS A 131 -6.23 -13.15 -2.96
C LYS A 131 -5.92 -11.69 -3.28
N THR A 132 -6.77 -11.08 -4.09
CA THR A 132 -6.64 -9.67 -4.47
C THR A 132 -7.82 -8.88 -3.92
N ASN A 133 -7.52 -7.80 -3.22
CA ASN A 133 -8.47 -6.80 -2.77
C ASN A 133 -8.31 -5.54 -3.62
N THR A 134 -9.41 -4.87 -3.99
CA THR A 134 -9.34 -3.60 -4.72
C THR A 134 -9.82 -2.47 -3.84
N PHE A 135 -9.06 -1.40 -3.75
CA PHE A 135 -9.42 -0.21 -3.00
C PHE A 135 -9.63 0.96 -3.95
N ARG A 136 -10.55 1.84 -3.58
CA ARG A 136 -10.80 3.11 -4.25
C ARG A 136 -10.29 4.26 -3.40
N LYS A 137 -9.62 5.21 -4.04
CA LYS A 137 -9.16 6.43 -3.37
C LYS A 137 -10.40 7.22 -2.92
N LEU A 138 -10.38 7.70 -1.69
CA LEU A 138 -11.34 8.67 -1.21
C LEU A 138 -10.78 10.06 -1.52
N ASN A 139 -11.62 10.89 -2.15
CA ASN A 139 -11.31 12.26 -2.54
C ASN A 139 -10.86 13.10 -1.34
#